data_AF-A0A955V6A3-F1
#
_entry.id   AF-A0A955V6A3-F1
#
_cell.length_a   1.000
_cell.length_b   1.000
_cell.length_c   1.000
_cell.angle_alpha   90.00
_cell.angle_beta   90.00
_cell.angle_gamma   90.00
#
_symmetry.space_group_name_H-M   'P 1'
#
loop_
_entity.id
_entity.type
_entity.pdbx_description
1 polymer ?
#
loop_
_entity_poly.entity_id
_entity_poly.type
_entity_poly.pdbx_seq_one_letter_code
_entity_poly.pdbx_strand_id
1 'polypeptide(L)'
;SKSMERDSYNSGDWFNRVDYSYMDNAWKTGLPNEEKDGANWPLIRTIFGDTSIAPTNAHIEATLNRFEDLLRVRKSSPLFRLRTAEDVQKRVAYYNFGPDQTPGVVFMTISDGTCAGADLDPSYDGLVVILNGRPSAVTMALSAGEPSGWQLHPVLAAGDDATVKTAAYASGTGFTVPAWTAAVFVLPQSGAQGAGPACNAL
;
A
#
# COMPACT_ATOMS: atom_id res chain seq x y z
N SER A 1 -3.43 -18.37 6.98
CA SER A 1 -3.74 -18.28 8.42
C SER A 1 -3.02 -19.41 9.13
N LYS A 2 -2.78 -19.26 10.43
CA LYS A 2 -2.32 -20.35 11.30
C LYS A 2 -3.35 -20.63 12.41
N SER A 3 -4.63 -20.42 12.09
CA SER A 3 -5.75 -20.50 13.04
C SER A 3 -5.53 -19.71 14.34
N MET A 4 -5.00 -18.49 14.21
CA MET A 4 -4.66 -17.57 15.32
C MET A 4 -3.45 -18.00 16.19
N GLU A 5 -2.67 -18.99 15.76
CA GLU A 5 -1.45 -19.39 16.46
C GLU A 5 -0.33 -18.35 16.35
N ARG A 6 0.22 -17.96 17.51
CA ARG A 6 1.29 -16.96 17.61
C ARG A 6 2.67 -17.54 17.36
N ASP A 7 2.91 -18.78 17.80
CA ASP A 7 4.20 -19.46 17.71
C ASP A 7 4.01 -20.91 17.25
N SER A 8 4.14 -21.13 15.95
CA SER A 8 3.77 -22.39 15.28
C SER A 8 4.96 -23.27 14.92
N TYR A 9 6.14 -23.03 15.50
CA TYR A 9 7.40 -23.69 15.09
C TYR A 9 7.32 -25.22 15.16
N ASN A 10 6.53 -25.77 16.09
CA ASN A 10 6.33 -27.20 16.29
C ASN A 10 4.84 -27.61 16.26
N SER A 11 4.00 -26.84 15.55
CA SER A 11 2.57 -27.12 15.41
C SER A 11 2.24 -27.94 14.16
N GLY A 12 3.28 -28.43 13.48
CA GLY A 12 3.19 -29.34 12.34
C GLY A 12 2.50 -28.74 11.12
N ASP A 13 2.25 -29.60 10.14
CA ASP A 13 1.65 -29.20 8.87
C ASP A 13 0.21 -28.71 9.03
N TRP A 14 -0.53 -29.22 10.01
CA TRP A 14 -1.94 -28.86 10.21
C TRP A 14 -2.13 -27.33 10.37
N PHE A 15 -1.37 -26.70 11.26
CA PHE A 15 -1.45 -25.25 11.50
C PHE A 15 -0.59 -24.41 10.55
N ASN A 16 0.43 -25.00 9.90
CA ASN A 16 1.35 -24.29 9.01
C ASN A 16 1.08 -24.48 7.51
N ARG A 17 0.06 -25.25 7.12
CA ARG A 17 -0.21 -25.56 5.72
C ARG A 17 -0.39 -24.30 4.87
N VAL A 18 0.08 -24.41 3.63
CA VAL A 18 -0.16 -23.45 2.57
C VAL A 18 -0.89 -24.19 1.46
N ASP A 19 -2.13 -23.79 1.19
CA ASP A 19 -2.93 -24.37 0.13
C ASP A 19 -2.75 -23.57 -1.17
N TYR A 20 -1.95 -24.13 -2.09
CA TYR A 20 -1.72 -23.53 -3.41
C TYR A 20 -2.86 -23.77 -4.40
N SER A 21 -3.92 -24.49 -4.03
CA SER A 21 -5.16 -24.55 -4.81
C SER A 21 -6.09 -23.36 -4.56
N TYR A 22 -5.77 -22.51 -3.59
CA TYR A 22 -6.54 -21.31 -3.19
C TYR A 22 -7.96 -21.62 -2.68
N MET A 23 -8.21 -22.87 -2.24
CA MET A 23 -9.51 -23.32 -1.74
C MET A 23 -9.67 -23.11 -0.23
N ASP A 24 -8.56 -22.93 0.48
CA ASP A 24 -8.53 -22.73 1.92
C ASP A 24 -7.35 -21.83 2.31
N ASN A 25 -7.48 -21.12 3.44
CA ASN A 25 -6.37 -20.35 4.01
C ASN A 25 -6.00 -20.79 5.43
N ALA A 26 -6.48 -21.95 5.88
CA ALA A 26 -6.29 -22.51 7.21
C ALA A 26 -6.92 -21.74 8.38
N TRP A 27 -7.84 -20.81 8.10
CA TRP A 27 -8.62 -20.11 9.12
C TRP A 27 -9.54 -21.07 9.89
N LYS A 28 -9.62 -20.90 11.22
CA LYS A 28 -10.55 -21.64 12.10
C LYS A 28 -10.44 -23.17 11.94
N THR A 29 -9.22 -23.69 12.01
CA THR A 29 -8.94 -25.13 11.85
C THR A 29 -8.63 -25.85 13.16
N GLY A 30 -8.94 -25.17 14.26
CA GLY A 30 -8.69 -25.63 15.62
C GLY A 30 -8.23 -24.47 16.49
N LEU A 31 -8.31 -24.65 17.80
CA LEU A 31 -7.62 -23.74 18.70
C LEU A 31 -6.11 -23.99 18.60
N PRO A 32 -5.28 -22.93 18.63
CA PRO A 32 -3.83 -23.05 18.60
C PRO A 32 -3.30 -23.74 19.87
N ASN A 33 -2.03 -24.11 19.87
CA ASN A 33 -1.38 -24.79 20.99
C ASN A 33 -1.66 -24.12 22.35
N GLU A 34 -2.10 -24.90 23.35
CA GLU A 34 -2.50 -24.38 24.66
C GLU A 34 -1.34 -23.75 25.43
N GLU A 35 -0.15 -24.35 25.36
CA GLU A 35 1.05 -23.85 26.04
C GLU A 35 1.39 -22.43 25.57
N LYS A 36 1.17 -22.13 24.27
CA LYS A 36 1.51 -20.84 23.66
C LYS A 36 0.37 -19.83 23.65
N ASP A 37 -0.87 -20.31 23.50
CA ASP A 37 -2.04 -19.48 23.19
C ASP A 37 -3.28 -19.81 24.03
N GLY A 38 -3.20 -20.68 25.03
CA GLY A 38 -4.33 -21.05 25.90
C GLY A 38 -5.00 -19.85 26.58
N ALA A 39 -4.20 -18.86 27.01
CA ALA A 39 -4.71 -17.60 27.56
C ALA A 39 -5.51 -16.76 26.55
N ASN A 40 -5.26 -16.93 25.25
CA ASN A 40 -5.96 -16.24 24.16
C ASN A 40 -7.21 -16.99 23.70
N TRP A 41 -7.40 -18.26 24.08
CA TRP A 41 -8.52 -19.08 23.64
C TRP A 41 -9.91 -18.46 23.88
N PRO A 42 -10.21 -17.78 25.00
CA PRO A 42 -11.51 -17.12 25.17
C PRO A 42 -11.79 -16.10 24.05
N LEU A 43 -10.81 -15.29 23.70
CA LEU A 43 -10.92 -14.31 22.61
C LEU A 43 -11.03 -15.01 21.26
N ILE A 44 -10.20 -16.03 21.00
CA ILE A 44 -10.21 -16.78 19.74
C ILE A 44 -11.58 -17.44 19.54
N ARG A 45 -12.18 -18.01 20.58
CA ARG A 45 -13.54 -18.58 20.52
C ARG A 45 -14.58 -17.52 20.16
N THR A 46 -14.51 -16.32 20.75
CA THR A 46 -15.39 -15.21 20.40
C THR A 46 -15.26 -14.84 18.92
N ILE A 47 -14.03 -14.69 18.42
CA ILE A 47 -13.77 -14.37 17.01
C ILE A 47 -14.25 -15.49 16.09
N PHE A 48 -13.97 -16.75 16.42
CA PHE A 48 -14.44 -17.90 15.66
C PHE A 48 -15.97 -18.05 15.66
N GLY A 49 -16.67 -17.45 16.62
CA GLY A 49 -18.12 -17.39 16.65
C GLY A 49 -18.71 -16.53 15.53
N ASP A 50 -17.95 -15.57 15.00
CA ASP A 50 -18.36 -14.76 13.87
C ASP A 50 -18.15 -15.51 12.55
N THR A 51 -19.25 -15.87 11.88
CA THR A 51 -19.19 -16.56 10.59
C THR A 51 -19.03 -15.61 9.40
N SER A 52 -19.17 -14.30 9.60
CA SER A 52 -19.07 -13.29 8.54
C SER A 52 -17.64 -12.97 8.11
N ILE A 53 -16.65 -13.37 8.92
CA ILE A 53 -15.23 -13.03 8.73
C ILE A 53 -14.40 -14.14 8.08
N ALA A 54 -15.01 -15.29 7.75
CA ALA A 54 -14.30 -16.40 7.14
C ALA A 54 -13.86 -16.04 5.70
N PRO A 55 -12.57 -16.12 5.35
CA PRO A 55 -12.12 -15.84 4.00
C PRO A 55 -12.65 -16.87 3.00
N THR A 56 -13.01 -16.41 1.81
CA THR A 56 -13.47 -17.24 0.70
C THR A 56 -12.34 -17.37 -0.32
N ASN A 57 -12.46 -18.30 -1.26
CA ASN A 57 -11.51 -18.46 -2.35
C ASN A 57 -11.38 -17.17 -3.18
N ALA A 58 -12.50 -16.49 -3.43
CA ALA A 58 -12.50 -15.19 -4.10
C ALA A 58 -11.70 -14.13 -3.33
N HIS A 59 -11.72 -14.15 -1.99
CA HIS A 59 -10.87 -13.26 -1.18
C HIS A 59 -9.38 -13.62 -1.31
N ILE A 60 -9.04 -14.92 -1.38
CA ILE A 60 -7.65 -15.39 -1.54
C ILE A 60 -7.11 -14.96 -2.91
N GLU A 61 -7.84 -15.24 -3.99
CA GLU A 61 -7.47 -14.86 -5.36
C GLU A 61 -7.38 -13.33 -5.52
N ALA A 62 -8.36 -12.58 -5.00
CA ALA A 62 -8.30 -11.12 -5.02
C ALA A 62 -7.07 -10.58 -4.26
N THR A 63 -6.70 -11.22 -3.14
CA THR A 63 -5.50 -10.83 -2.38
C THR A 63 -4.23 -11.14 -3.16
N LEU A 64 -4.15 -12.28 -3.85
CA LEU A 64 -3.03 -12.64 -4.71
C LEU A 64 -2.85 -11.59 -5.83
N ASN A 65 -3.92 -11.28 -6.58
CA ASN A 65 -3.85 -10.33 -7.69
C ASN A 65 -3.39 -8.94 -7.21
N ARG A 66 -3.96 -8.46 -6.10
CA ARG A 66 -3.58 -7.18 -5.49
C ARG A 66 -2.13 -7.18 -5.00
N PHE A 67 -1.66 -8.28 -4.41
CA PHE A 67 -0.28 -8.41 -3.98
C PHE A 67 0.69 -8.37 -5.17
N GLU A 68 0.37 -9.08 -6.25
CA GLU A 68 1.16 -9.03 -7.48
C GLU A 68 1.18 -7.63 -8.11
N ASP A 69 0.05 -6.92 -8.11
CA ASP A 69 -0.02 -5.54 -8.61
C ASP A 69 0.88 -4.60 -7.80
N LEU A 70 0.91 -4.73 -6.46
CA LEU A 70 1.84 -3.97 -5.63
C LEU A 70 3.30 -4.29 -5.95
N LEU A 71 3.64 -5.55 -6.25
CA LEU A 71 4.98 -5.94 -6.68
C LEU A 71 5.33 -5.38 -8.07
N ARG A 72 4.38 -5.36 -9.01
CA ARG A 72 4.53 -4.73 -10.33
C ARG A 72 4.77 -3.23 -10.19
N VAL A 73 4.00 -2.53 -9.36
CA VAL A 73 4.21 -1.11 -9.04
C VAL A 73 5.60 -0.88 -8.42
N ARG A 74 6.02 -1.68 -7.44
CA ARG A 74 7.37 -1.55 -6.84
C ARG A 74 8.49 -1.71 -7.88
N LYS A 75 8.29 -2.57 -8.89
CA LYS A 75 9.29 -2.83 -9.93
C LYS A 75 9.22 -1.86 -11.11
N SER A 76 8.11 -1.16 -11.32
CA SER A 76 7.89 -0.29 -12.48
C SER A 76 8.84 0.91 -12.50
N SER A 77 9.25 1.39 -11.33
CA SER A 77 10.10 2.57 -11.19
C SER A 77 11.34 2.30 -10.31
N PRO A 78 12.54 2.78 -10.69
CA PRO A 78 13.71 2.85 -9.82
C PRO A 78 13.49 3.70 -8.56
N LEU A 79 12.56 4.66 -8.59
CA LEU A 79 12.26 5.57 -7.48
C LEU A 79 11.78 4.84 -6.23
N PHE A 80 11.15 3.66 -6.36
CA PHE A 80 10.79 2.81 -5.21
C PHE A 80 11.97 2.05 -4.58
N ARG A 81 13.17 2.15 -5.18
CA ARG A 81 14.35 1.34 -4.89
C ARG A 81 15.64 2.16 -4.99
N LEU A 82 15.58 3.41 -4.51
CA LEU A 82 16.74 4.28 -4.35
C LEU A 82 17.85 3.55 -3.59
N ARG A 83 19.10 3.75 -4.01
CA ARG A 83 20.24 2.92 -3.58
C ARG A 83 21.08 3.52 -2.47
N THR A 84 20.94 4.82 -2.23
CA THR A 84 21.78 5.58 -1.30
C THR A 84 20.91 6.32 -0.28
N ALA A 85 21.48 6.63 0.88
CA ALA A 85 20.78 7.40 1.91
C ALA A 85 20.56 8.84 1.43
N GLU A 86 21.51 9.39 0.68
CA GLU A 86 21.50 10.72 0.10
C GLU A 86 20.33 10.88 -0.88
N ASP A 87 20.13 9.90 -1.78
CA ASP A 87 18.99 9.91 -2.69
C ASP A 87 17.67 9.86 -1.92
N VAL A 88 17.57 9.00 -0.90
CA VAL A 88 16.35 8.89 -0.08
C VAL A 88 16.06 10.21 0.62
N GLN A 89 17.05 10.78 1.30
CA GLN A 89 16.89 12.04 2.02
C GLN A 89 16.50 13.18 1.09
N LYS A 90 17.07 13.22 -0.12
CA LYS A 90 16.81 14.28 -1.09
C LYS A 90 15.44 14.14 -1.77
N ARG A 91 15.05 12.91 -2.14
CA ARG A 91 13.91 12.66 -3.03
C ARG A 91 12.61 12.32 -2.31
N VAL A 92 12.66 11.75 -1.12
CA VAL A 92 11.47 11.21 -0.43
C VAL A 92 10.96 12.20 0.62
N ALA A 93 9.75 12.72 0.45
CA ALA A 93 9.11 13.60 1.42
C ALA A 93 7.76 13.03 1.92
N TYR A 94 7.30 13.53 3.07
CA TYR A 94 6.00 13.20 3.66
C TYR A 94 5.23 14.48 3.96
N TYR A 95 3.91 14.50 3.75
CA TYR A 95 3.07 15.70 3.86
C TYR A 95 2.05 15.64 5.00
N ASN A 96 1.56 14.45 5.36
CA ASN A 96 0.58 14.27 6.42
C ASN A 96 1.27 13.99 7.77
N PHE A 97 1.85 15.03 8.38
CA PHE A 97 2.58 14.92 9.65
C PHE A 97 2.20 16.05 10.63
N GLY A 98 2.66 15.93 11.88
CA GLY A 98 2.39 16.90 12.93
C GLY A 98 1.07 16.67 13.68
N PRO A 99 0.70 17.59 14.60
CA PRO A 99 -0.50 17.45 15.43
C PRO A 99 -1.80 17.49 14.62
N ASP A 100 -1.80 18.16 13.47
CA ASP A 100 -2.97 18.34 12.60
C ASP A 100 -3.08 17.27 11.50
N GLN A 101 -2.27 16.20 11.57
CA GLN A 101 -2.31 15.13 10.59
C GLN A 101 -3.70 14.46 10.56
N THR A 102 -4.10 13.97 9.38
CA THR A 102 -5.25 13.07 9.26
C THR A 102 -4.84 11.68 9.78
N PRO A 103 -5.42 11.17 10.88
CA PRO A 103 -4.98 9.90 11.46
C PRO A 103 -5.21 8.72 10.53
N GLY A 104 -4.24 7.80 10.47
CA GLY A 104 -4.32 6.60 9.65
C GLY A 104 -4.02 6.82 8.16
N VAL A 105 -3.49 7.98 7.78
CA VAL A 105 -3.08 8.28 6.40
C VAL A 105 -1.57 8.47 6.33
N VAL A 106 -0.91 7.78 5.40
CA VAL A 106 0.46 8.09 4.98
C VAL A 106 0.38 8.78 3.63
N PHE A 107 1.05 9.92 3.48
CA PHE A 107 1.14 10.64 2.21
C PHE A 107 2.62 10.94 1.93
N MET A 108 3.18 10.18 1.00
CA MET A 108 4.59 10.20 0.61
C MET A 108 4.74 10.67 -0.84
N THR A 109 5.77 11.46 -1.12
CA THR A 109 6.23 11.77 -2.48
C THR A 109 7.61 11.19 -2.72
N ILE A 110 7.93 10.90 -3.98
CA ILE A 110 9.28 10.58 -4.42
C ILE A 110 9.57 11.41 -5.66
N SER A 111 10.52 12.34 -5.57
CA SER A 111 10.86 13.24 -6.66
C SER A 111 11.87 12.64 -7.64
N ASP A 112 11.60 12.80 -8.92
CA ASP A 112 12.59 12.69 -9.99
C ASP A 112 12.69 13.96 -10.83
N GLY A 113 12.22 15.08 -10.26
CA GLY A 113 12.33 16.36 -10.91
C GLY A 113 13.75 16.89 -10.90
N THR A 114 13.97 17.99 -11.63
CA THR A 114 15.26 18.67 -11.73
C THR A 114 15.89 19.02 -10.36
N CYS A 115 15.10 19.23 -9.30
CA CYS A 115 15.63 19.42 -7.95
C CYS A 115 16.42 18.19 -7.43
N ALA A 116 16.05 17.00 -7.89
CA ALA A 116 16.59 15.73 -7.43
C ALA A 116 17.96 15.42 -8.04
N GLY A 117 18.35 16.10 -9.13
CA GLY A 117 19.57 15.85 -9.86
C GLY A 117 19.32 14.93 -11.05
N ALA A 118 20.09 13.85 -11.18
CA ALA A 118 19.96 12.93 -12.31
C ALA A 118 18.53 12.38 -12.43
N ASP A 119 18.02 12.32 -13.66
CA ASP A 119 16.80 11.62 -14.07
C ASP A 119 17.03 10.11 -13.89
N LEU A 120 16.29 9.48 -12.96
CA LEU A 120 16.42 8.05 -12.64
C LEU A 120 15.35 7.20 -13.32
N ASP A 121 14.21 7.78 -13.65
CA ASP A 121 13.05 7.17 -14.28
C ASP A 121 12.55 8.05 -15.43
N PRO A 122 12.92 7.74 -16.69
CA PRO A 122 12.57 8.57 -17.84
C PRO A 122 11.06 8.54 -18.17
N SER A 123 10.26 7.76 -17.43
CA SER A 123 8.81 7.71 -17.60
C SER A 123 8.09 8.71 -16.69
N TYR A 124 8.68 9.08 -15.55
CA TYR A 124 7.97 9.79 -14.48
C TYR A 124 8.86 10.82 -13.78
N ASP A 125 8.42 12.09 -13.78
CA ASP A 125 9.06 13.17 -13.02
C ASP A 125 8.86 13.04 -11.49
N GLY A 126 8.01 12.11 -11.07
CA GLY A 126 7.84 11.78 -9.67
C GLY A 126 6.63 10.91 -9.38
N LEU A 127 6.55 10.50 -8.12
CA LEU A 127 5.53 9.60 -7.60
C LEU A 127 4.86 10.20 -6.36
N VAL A 128 3.59 9.88 -6.19
CA VAL A 128 2.82 10.08 -4.96
C VAL A 128 2.31 8.73 -4.50
N VAL A 129 2.50 8.41 -3.22
CA VAL A 129 1.97 7.21 -2.58
C VAL A 129 1.11 7.65 -1.40
N ILE A 130 -0.16 7.23 -1.42
CA ILE A 130 -1.11 7.50 -0.33
C ILE A 130 -1.63 6.17 0.19
N LEU A 131 -1.39 5.90 1.47
CA LEU A 131 -1.95 4.77 2.19
C LEU A 131 -3.07 5.28 3.07
N ASN A 132 -4.33 5.00 2.70
CA ASN A 132 -5.49 5.34 3.49
C ASN A 132 -5.93 4.13 4.33
N GLY A 133 -5.51 4.09 5.59
CA GLY A 133 -5.93 3.10 6.58
C GLY A 133 -7.20 3.49 7.34
N ARG A 134 -8.09 4.29 6.74
CA ARG A 134 -9.36 4.72 7.35
C ARG A 134 -10.54 4.01 6.69
N PRO A 135 -11.68 3.87 7.39
CA PRO A 135 -12.92 3.34 6.83
C PRO A 135 -13.68 4.35 5.94
N SER A 136 -13.10 5.52 5.67
CA SER A 136 -13.67 6.55 4.81
C SER A 136 -12.63 7.10 3.84
N ALA A 137 -13.11 7.64 2.72
CA ALA A 137 -12.26 8.29 1.74
C ALA A 137 -11.56 9.53 2.34
N VAL A 138 -10.40 9.86 1.78
CA VAL A 138 -9.62 11.04 2.14
C VAL A 138 -9.26 11.83 0.89
N THR A 139 -9.16 13.14 1.03
CA THR A 139 -8.62 14.03 0.00
C THR A 139 -7.38 14.71 0.57
N MET A 140 -6.24 14.52 -0.10
CA MET A 140 -4.94 15.06 0.30
C MET A 140 -4.42 15.97 -0.81
N ALA A 141 -3.68 17.03 -0.48
CA ALA A 141 -3.11 17.94 -1.47
C ALA A 141 -1.63 18.22 -1.17
N LEU A 142 -0.86 18.41 -2.24
CA LEU A 142 0.50 18.96 -2.14
C LEU A 142 0.46 20.45 -1.82
N SER A 143 1.62 21.01 -1.50
CA SER A 143 1.73 22.45 -1.23
C SER A 143 1.42 23.26 -2.49
N ALA A 144 0.98 24.51 -2.29
CA ALA A 144 0.71 25.42 -3.41
C ALA A 144 1.95 25.62 -4.28
N GLY A 145 1.78 25.54 -5.59
CA GLY A 145 2.87 25.68 -6.57
C GLY A 145 3.55 24.37 -6.98
N GLU A 146 3.22 23.24 -6.34
CA GLU A 146 3.69 21.94 -6.79
C GLU A 146 3.01 21.49 -8.08
N PRO A 147 3.65 20.59 -8.88
CA PRO A 147 3.12 20.20 -10.18
C PRO A 147 1.75 19.55 -10.11
N SER A 148 1.02 19.75 -11.21
CA SER A 148 -0.25 19.09 -11.49
C SER A 148 -0.11 18.07 -12.62
N GLY A 149 -1.19 17.35 -12.95
CA GLY A 149 -1.17 16.35 -14.02
C GLY A 149 -0.91 14.92 -13.55
N TRP A 150 -1.07 14.67 -12.25
CA TRP A 150 -0.95 13.34 -11.67
C TRP A 150 -2.00 12.38 -12.21
N GLN A 151 -1.60 11.14 -12.43
CA GLN A 151 -2.45 10.06 -12.93
C GLN A 151 -2.35 8.86 -12.00
N LEU A 152 -3.43 8.10 -11.83
CA LEU A 152 -3.36 6.82 -11.13
C LEU A 152 -2.35 5.92 -11.86
N HIS A 153 -1.48 5.24 -11.10
CA HIS A 153 -0.44 4.39 -11.66
C HIS A 153 -1.07 3.34 -12.61
N PRO A 154 -0.53 3.13 -13.83
CA PRO A 154 -1.18 2.30 -14.85
C PRO A 154 -1.53 0.87 -14.40
N VAL A 155 -0.65 0.24 -13.60
CA VAL A 155 -0.93 -1.09 -13.01
C VAL A 155 -2.19 -1.07 -12.13
N LEU A 156 -2.38 -0.06 -11.28
CA LEU A 156 -3.56 0.02 -10.40
C LEU A 156 -4.82 0.38 -11.20
N ALA A 157 -4.69 1.21 -12.23
CA ALA A 157 -5.79 1.54 -13.14
C ALA A 157 -6.26 0.33 -13.97
N ALA A 158 -5.34 -0.57 -14.33
CA ALA A 158 -5.61 -1.77 -15.13
C ALA A 158 -5.96 -3.01 -14.29
N GLY A 159 -5.53 -3.08 -13.02
CA GLY A 159 -5.69 -4.25 -12.13
C GLY A 159 -7.14 -4.61 -11.80
N ASP A 160 -7.38 -5.59 -10.95
CA ASP A 160 -8.76 -6.09 -10.72
C ASP A 160 -9.50 -5.39 -9.57
N ASP A 161 -8.79 -4.60 -8.75
CA ASP A 161 -9.39 -3.95 -7.59
C ASP A 161 -10.23 -2.72 -7.98
N ALA A 162 -11.55 -2.90 -8.03
CA ALA A 162 -12.49 -1.83 -8.34
C ALA A 162 -12.39 -0.64 -7.36
N THR A 163 -11.97 -0.86 -6.11
CA THR A 163 -11.85 0.22 -5.13
C THR A 163 -10.72 1.17 -5.50
N VAL A 164 -9.48 0.68 -5.68
CA VAL A 164 -8.34 1.56 -6.02
C VAL A 164 -8.53 2.30 -7.35
N LYS A 165 -9.26 1.73 -8.31
CA LYS A 165 -9.59 2.40 -9.59
C LYS A 165 -10.38 3.70 -9.43
N THR A 166 -11.08 3.87 -8.32
CA THR A 166 -11.80 5.10 -8.01
C THR A 166 -10.92 6.18 -7.39
N ALA A 167 -9.67 5.87 -7.06
CA ALA A 167 -8.70 6.86 -6.62
C ALA A 167 -8.34 7.79 -7.80
N ALA A 168 -8.36 9.10 -7.55
CA ALA A 168 -8.24 10.08 -8.61
C ALA A 168 -7.52 11.34 -8.12
N TYR A 169 -6.85 12.01 -9.06
CA TYR A 169 -6.34 13.36 -8.86
C TYR A 169 -7.21 14.36 -9.64
N ALA A 170 -7.54 15.48 -9.02
CA ALA A 170 -8.18 16.61 -9.66
C ALA A 170 -7.44 17.91 -9.34
N SER A 171 -7.12 18.69 -10.37
CA SER A 171 -6.44 19.98 -10.20
C SER A 171 -7.26 20.92 -9.31
N GLY A 172 -6.62 21.55 -8.33
CA GLY A 172 -7.26 22.42 -7.33
C GLY A 172 -7.91 21.69 -6.15
N THR A 173 -8.16 20.37 -6.26
CA THR A 173 -8.74 19.55 -5.18
C THR A 173 -7.69 18.64 -4.53
N GLY A 174 -6.80 18.04 -5.32
CA GLY A 174 -5.79 17.09 -4.87
C GLY A 174 -6.14 15.64 -5.18
N PHE A 175 -5.63 14.73 -4.36
CA PHE A 175 -5.73 13.29 -4.48
C PHE A 175 -6.85 12.76 -3.60
N THR A 176 -7.88 12.20 -4.21
CA THR A 176 -8.95 11.48 -3.49
C THR A 176 -8.62 9.99 -3.48
N VAL A 177 -8.55 9.41 -2.28
CA VAL A 177 -8.23 8.00 -2.07
C VAL A 177 -9.34 7.33 -1.23
N PRO A 178 -9.95 6.25 -1.74
CA PRO A 178 -11.02 5.53 -1.02
C PRO A 178 -10.56 4.92 0.30
N ALA A 179 -11.52 4.46 1.10
CA ALA A 179 -11.25 3.72 2.34
C ALA A 179 -10.33 2.51 2.11
N TRP A 180 -9.49 2.17 3.09
CA TRP A 180 -8.64 0.97 3.08
C TRP A 180 -7.83 0.75 1.80
N THR A 181 -7.30 1.82 1.21
CA THR A 181 -6.69 1.79 -0.12
C THR A 181 -5.24 2.27 -0.09
N ALA A 182 -4.36 1.53 -0.77
CA ALA A 182 -3.03 1.99 -1.14
C ALA A 182 -3.05 2.47 -2.59
N ALA A 183 -2.99 3.78 -2.80
CA ALA A 183 -3.00 4.39 -4.12
C ALA A 183 -1.61 4.95 -4.46
N VAL A 184 -1.17 4.70 -5.69
CA VAL A 184 0.05 5.29 -6.25
C VAL A 184 -0.35 6.13 -7.45
N PHE A 185 0.12 7.37 -7.48
CA PHE A 185 -0.03 8.27 -8.60
C PHE A 185 1.35 8.58 -9.19
N VAL A 186 1.37 8.75 -10.50
CA VAL A 186 2.57 9.08 -11.27
C VAL A 186 2.41 10.46 -11.89
N LEU A 187 3.49 11.21 -11.98
CA LEU A 187 3.58 12.42 -12.78
C LEU A 187 4.32 12.05 -14.07
N PRO A 188 3.62 11.85 -15.21
CA PRO A 188 4.26 11.44 -16.46
C PRO A 188 5.28 12.48 -16.93
N GLN A 189 6.48 12.02 -17.26
CA GLN A 189 7.48 12.88 -17.89
C GLN A 189 7.13 13.08 -19.36
N SER A 190 7.26 14.31 -19.85
CA SER A 190 7.02 14.67 -21.25
C SER A 190 8.23 15.38 -21.84
N GLY A 191 9.07 14.62 -22.54
CA GLY A 191 10.33 15.13 -23.10
C GLY A 191 11.44 15.13 -22.05
N ALA A 192 11.98 16.31 -21.75
CA ALA A 192 13.05 16.46 -20.76
C ALA A 192 12.51 16.36 -19.33
N GLN A 193 13.40 16.05 -18.39
CA GLN A 193 13.12 16.01 -16.95
C GLN A 193 12.42 17.30 -16.48
N GLY A 194 11.25 17.14 -15.87
CA GLY A 194 10.39 18.20 -15.40
C GLY A 194 10.71 18.65 -13.97
N ALA A 195 9.79 19.41 -13.37
CA ALA A 195 9.98 19.96 -12.03
C ALA A 195 9.85 18.89 -10.92
N GLY A 196 9.02 17.86 -11.11
CA GLY A 196 8.71 16.85 -10.10
C GLY A 196 8.06 17.42 -8.82
N PRO A 197 7.60 16.56 -7.90
CA PRO A 197 7.23 17.02 -6.56
C PRO A 197 8.45 17.61 -5.86
N ALA A 198 8.23 18.47 -4.86
CA ALA A 198 9.33 19.13 -4.17
C ALA A 198 10.32 18.11 -3.56
N CYS A 199 11.61 18.36 -3.73
CA CYS A 199 12.67 17.66 -3.00
C CYS A 199 12.75 18.17 -1.57
N ASN A 200 13.23 17.35 -0.64
CA ASN A 200 13.54 17.85 0.69
C ASN A 200 14.69 18.86 0.62
N ALA A 201 14.47 20.04 1.20
CA ALA A 201 15.55 20.91 1.61
C ALA A 201 16.09 20.36 2.94
N LEU A 202 17.27 19.74 2.91
CA LEU A 202 18.05 19.45 4.12
C LEU A 202 18.62 20.75 4.70
#